data_AF-A0A836SKT6-F1
#
_entry.id   AF-A0A836SKT6-F1
#
_cell.length_a   1.000
_cell.length_b   1.000
_cell.length_c   1.000
_cell.angle_alpha   90.00
_cell.angle_beta   90.00
_cell.angle_gamma   90.00
#
_symmetry.space_group_name_H-M   'P 1'
#
loop_
_entity.id
_entity.type
_entity.pdbx_description
1 polymer ?
#
loop_
_entity_poly.entity_id
_entity_poly.type
_entity_poly.pdbx_seq_one_letter_code
_entity_poly.pdbx_strand_id
1 'polypeptide(L)'
;MHFLLHKKVFGIPFYLLHLKAHHRIDYLSDYKLNYLTLIEHMIWGMLILAYSALYYWLFTTWIVGAFVIEALISTLLTYYVHLQYETKESWLSKYAWFVTGRKLHLIHHRYRPSSGSYESFIASKNDAFGGPITGNIMDHLAGTYEPVKPL
;
A
#
# COMPACT_ATOMS: atom_id res chain seq x y z
N MET A 1 1.29 -6.47 -0.37
CA MET A 1 -0.10 -6.26 -0.86
C MET A 1 -0.17 -5.04 -1.77
N HIS A 2 0.15 -3.83 -1.29
CA HIS A 2 0.29 -2.63 -2.14
C HIS A 2 1.20 -2.85 -3.35
N PHE A 3 2.37 -3.47 -3.15
CA PHE A 3 3.25 -3.94 -4.22
C PHE A 3 2.58 -4.79 -5.31
N LEU A 4 1.61 -5.65 -4.94
CA LEU A 4 0.92 -6.52 -5.89
C LEU A 4 -0.06 -5.72 -6.78
N LEU A 5 -0.54 -4.57 -6.30
CA LEU A 5 -1.30 -3.61 -7.10
C LEU A 5 -0.47 -3.07 -8.26
N HIS A 6 0.85 -3.04 -8.12
CA HIS A 6 1.72 -2.53 -9.16
C HIS A 6 2.16 -3.59 -10.19
N LYS A 7 1.64 -4.83 -10.12
CA LYS A 7 1.98 -5.90 -11.05
C LYS A 7 0.98 -6.04 -12.20
N LYS A 8 1.49 -6.26 -13.43
CA LYS A 8 0.69 -6.23 -14.67
C LYS A 8 -0.56 -7.14 -14.68
N VAL A 9 -0.53 -8.32 -14.06
CA VAL A 9 -1.57 -9.35 -14.29
C VAL A 9 -2.82 -9.13 -13.42
N PHE A 10 -2.66 -8.80 -12.14
CA PHE A 10 -3.78 -8.52 -11.23
C PHE A 10 -3.82 -7.08 -10.75
N GLY A 11 -2.71 -6.36 -10.89
CA GLY A 11 -2.53 -5.05 -10.30
C GLY A 11 -3.24 -3.93 -11.03
N ILE A 12 -3.35 -3.95 -12.36
CA ILE A 12 -3.91 -2.79 -13.11
C ILE A 12 -5.36 -2.46 -12.67
N PRO A 13 -6.32 -3.41 -12.59
CA PRO A 13 -7.68 -3.07 -12.18
C PRO A 13 -7.76 -2.61 -10.71
N PHE A 14 -7.03 -3.26 -9.81
CA PHE A 14 -7.01 -2.90 -8.39
C PHE A 14 -6.23 -1.61 -8.13
N TYR A 15 -5.19 -1.34 -8.89
CA TYR A 15 -4.44 -0.09 -8.89
C TYR A 15 -5.30 1.06 -9.39
N LEU A 16 -6.09 0.87 -10.44
CA LEU A 16 -7.02 1.90 -10.91
C LEU A 16 -8.09 2.19 -9.85
N LEU A 17 -8.53 1.18 -9.10
CA LEU A 17 -9.44 1.35 -7.98
C LEU A 17 -8.77 2.08 -6.80
N HIS A 18 -7.54 1.67 -6.45
CA HIS A 18 -6.68 2.30 -5.46
C HIS A 18 -6.36 3.77 -5.78
N LEU A 19 -6.02 4.05 -7.04
CA LEU A 19 -5.77 5.39 -7.55
C LEU A 19 -7.01 6.28 -7.40
N LYS A 20 -8.20 5.74 -7.71
CA LYS A 20 -9.47 6.46 -7.55
C LYS A 20 -9.85 6.69 -6.09
N ALA A 21 -9.57 5.74 -5.22
CA ALA A 21 -9.86 5.80 -3.78
C ALA A 21 -8.91 6.77 -3.03
N HIS A 22 -7.63 6.74 -3.36
CA HIS A 22 -6.57 7.38 -2.55
C HIS A 22 -5.78 8.47 -3.26
N HIS A 23 -5.82 8.57 -4.59
CA HIS A 23 -4.90 9.44 -5.35
C HIS A 23 -5.56 10.63 -6.06
N ARG A 24 -6.80 10.97 -5.68
CA ARG A 24 -7.59 12.12 -6.18
C ARG A 24 -7.74 12.16 -7.69
N ILE A 25 -8.94 11.83 -8.15
CA ILE A 25 -9.50 12.43 -9.35
C ILE A 25 -10.19 13.71 -8.86
N ASP A 26 -9.60 14.89 -9.11
CA ASP A 26 -10.07 16.21 -8.62
C ASP A 26 -11.51 16.59 -9.05
N TYR A 27 -12.21 15.71 -9.77
CA TYR A 27 -13.54 15.93 -10.36
C TYR A 27 -14.65 15.07 -9.72
N LEU A 28 -14.36 14.24 -8.71
CA LEU A 28 -15.37 13.43 -8.01
C LEU A 28 -15.68 14.03 -6.63
N SER A 29 -16.98 14.16 -6.30
CA SER A 29 -17.42 14.62 -4.98
C SER A 29 -16.95 13.68 -3.86
N ASP A 30 -16.63 14.24 -2.69
CA ASP A 30 -16.08 13.53 -1.51
C ASP A 30 -16.83 12.23 -1.16
N TYR A 31 -18.15 12.19 -1.38
CA TYR A 31 -18.97 11.01 -1.11
C TYR A 31 -18.64 9.81 -2.02
N LYS A 32 -18.37 10.03 -3.31
CA LYS A 32 -18.02 8.95 -4.24
C LYS A 32 -16.62 8.41 -3.97
N LEU A 33 -15.70 9.27 -3.53
CA LEU A 33 -14.36 8.86 -3.13
C LEU A 33 -14.43 7.90 -1.93
N ASN A 34 -15.19 8.26 -0.90
CA ASN A 34 -15.37 7.45 0.31
C ASN A 34 -15.95 6.05 0.01
N TYR A 35 -16.89 5.95 -0.93
CA TYR A 35 -17.48 4.67 -1.32
C TYR A 35 -16.49 3.77 -2.07
N LEU A 36 -15.69 4.32 -2.97
CA LEU A 36 -14.66 3.55 -3.70
C LEU A 36 -13.55 3.08 -2.75
N THR A 37 -13.15 3.93 -1.80
CA THR A 37 -12.22 3.57 -0.74
C THR A 37 -12.78 2.45 0.13
N LEU A 38 -14.05 2.51 0.52
CA LEU A 38 -14.70 1.43 1.28
C LEU A 38 -14.71 0.11 0.49
N ILE A 39 -15.08 0.14 -0.79
CA ILE A 39 -15.07 -1.05 -1.66
C ILE A 39 -13.67 -1.64 -1.76
N GLU A 40 -12.64 -0.80 -1.96
CA GLU A 40 -11.25 -1.25 -2.00
C GLU A 40 -10.90 -2.04 -0.74
N HIS A 41 -11.16 -1.44 0.42
CA HIS A 41 -10.86 -2.04 1.72
C HIS A 41 -11.71 -3.29 1.98
N MET A 42 -12.95 -3.35 1.50
CA MET A 42 -13.78 -4.55 1.60
C MET A 42 -13.21 -5.69 0.75
N ILE A 43 -12.80 -5.43 -0.49
CA ILE A 43 -12.18 -6.45 -1.34
C ILE A 43 -10.87 -6.95 -0.69
N TRP A 44 -10.08 -6.04 -0.12
CA TRP A 44 -8.88 -6.42 0.65
C TRP A 44 -9.18 -7.27 1.87
N GLY A 45 -10.17 -6.85 2.66
CA GLY A 45 -10.65 -7.62 3.81
C GLY A 45 -11.04 -9.04 3.40
N MET A 46 -11.75 -9.20 2.28
CA MET A 46 -12.13 -10.50 1.76
C MET A 46 -10.94 -11.36 1.30
N LEU A 47 -9.93 -10.77 0.63
CA LEU A 47 -8.72 -11.51 0.25
C LEU A 47 -7.92 -11.98 1.47
N ILE A 48 -7.79 -11.13 2.48
CA ILE A 48 -7.13 -11.50 3.75
C ILE A 48 -7.92 -12.59 4.46
N LEU A 49 -9.25 -12.49 4.53
CA LEU A 49 -10.11 -13.51 5.10
C LEU A 49 -10.01 -14.84 4.35
N ALA A 50 -9.97 -14.81 3.01
CA ALA A 50 -9.80 -16.01 2.19
C ALA A 50 -8.44 -16.68 2.43
N TYR A 51 -7.36 -15.90 2.53
CA TYR A 51 -6.04 -16.40 2.90
C TYR A 51 -6.04 -16.98 4.32
N SER A 52 -6.69 -16.30 5.26
CA SER A 52 -6.83 -16.76 6.64
C SER A 52 -7.64 -18.05 6.74
N ALA A 53 -8.69 -18.20 5.94
CA ALA A 53 -9.50 -19.40 5.86
C ALA A 53 -8.73 -20.57 5.23
N LEU A 54 -7.90 -20.31 4.21
CA LEU A 54 -6.98 -21.30 3.65
C LEU A 54 -5.94 -21.73 4.70
N TYR A 55 -5.39 -20.79 5.46
CA TYR A 55 -4.54 -21.09 6.61
C TYR A 55 -5.29 -21.90 7.67
N TYR A 56 -6.57 -21.63 7.92
CA TYR A 56 -7.39 -22.41 8.85
C TYR A 56 -7.64 -23.83 8.40
N TRP A 57 -7.77 -24.03 7.11
CA TRP A 57 -7.90 -25.36 6.56
C TRP A 57 -6.58 -26.15 6.67
N LEU A 58 -5.44 -25.46 6.62
CA LEU A 58 -4.10 -26.07 6.68
C LEU A 58 -3.50 -26.19 8.09
N PHE A 59 -3.96 -25.37 9.04
CA PHE A 59 -3.39 -25.23 10.39
C PHE A 59 -4.47 -25.25 11.47
N THR A 60 -4.09 -25.61 12.71
CA THR A 60 -5.03 -25.65 13.84
C THR A 60 -5.68 -24.30 14.12
N THR A 61 -6.93 -24.30 14.60
CA THR A 61 -7.78 -23.12 14.88
C THR A 61 -7.10 -21.97 15.63
N TRP A 62 -6.20 -22.27 16.58
CA TRP A 62 -5.48 -21.24 17.34
C TRP A 62 -4.44 -20.48 16.50
N ILE A 63 -3.81 -21.14 15.52
CA ILE A 63 -2.83 -20.54 14.60
C ILE A 63 -3.52 -19.48 13.73
N VAL A 64 -4.78 -19.75 13.37
CA VAL A 64 -5.59 -18.86 12.53
C VAL A 64 -6.03 -17.65 13.32
N GLY A 65 -6.49 -17.86 14.55
CA GLY A 65 -6.84 -16.75 15.43
C GLY A 65 -5.64 -15.82 15.63
N ALA A 66 -4.46 -16.38 15.89
CA ALA A 66 -3.22 -15.61 16.00
C ALA A 66 -2.89 -14.86 14.69
N PHE A 67 -2.99 -15.52 13.55
CA PHE A 67 -2.74 -14.91 12.23
C PHE A 67 -3.71 -13.77 11.92
N VAL A 68 -5.00 -13.93 12.18
CA VAL A 68 -6.02 -12.89 11.95
C VAL A 68 -5.75 -11.67 12.84
N ILE A 69 -5.44 -11.89 14.13
CA ILE A 69 -5.10 -10.82 15.06
C ILE A 69 -3.83 -10.09 14.59
N GLU A 70 -2.79 -10.82 14.20
CA GLU A 70 -1.56 -10.25 13.67
C GLU A 70 -1.82 -9.42 12.40
N ALA A 71 -2.60 -9.95 11.46
CA ALA A 71 -2.97 -9.26 10.22
C ALA A 71 -3.76 -7.97 10.50
N LEU A 72 -4.70 -7.99 11.46
CA LEU A 72 -5.46 -6.80 11.86
C LEU A 72 -4.56 -5.74 12.50
N ILE A 73 -3.70 -6.13 13.45
CA ILE A 73 -2.75 -5.23 14.09
C ILE A 73 -1.80 -4.63 13.04
N SER A 74 -1.26 -5.46 12.15
CA SER A 74 -0.37 -5.02 11.08
C SER A 74 -1.06 -4.03 10.13
N THR A 75 -2.33 -4.27 9.78
CA THR A 75 -3.14 -3.37 8.95
C THR A 75 -3.35 -2.02 9.64
N LEU A 76 -3.75 -2.02 10.91
CA LEU A 76 -3.97 -0.79 11.69
C LEU A 76 -2.68 0.03 11.85
N LEU A 77 -1.56 -0.64 12.15
CA LEU A 77 -0.25 0.02 12.25
C LEU A 77 0.20 0.60 10.92
N THR A 78 0.06 -0.16 9.83
CA THR A 78 0.42 0.29 8.48
C THR A 78 -0.42 1.51 8.07
N TYR A 79 -1.73 1.45 8.30
CA TYR A 79 -2.63 2.58 8.03
C TYR A 79 -2.26 3.82 8.83
N TYR A 80 -1.97 3.67 10.12
CA TYR A 80 -1.51 4.77 10.96
C TYR A 80 -0.21 5.38 10.45
N VAL A 81 0.81 4.57 10.18
CA VAL A 81 2.10 5.03 9.66
C VAL A 81 1.93 5.76 8.32
N HIS A 82 1.07 5.25 7.45
CA HIS A 82 0.76 5.86 6.16
C HIS A 82 0.17 7.26 6.33
N LEU A 83 -0.83 7.44 7.20
CA LEU A 83 -1.38 8.77 7.52
C LEU A 83 -0.31 9.72 8.07
N GLN A 84 0.63 9.19 8.85
CA GLN A 84 1.73 9.99 9.38
C GLN A 84 2.72 10.45 8.30
N TYR A 85 2.82 9.79 7.13
CA TYR A 85 3.69 10.26 6.05
C TYR A 85 3.28 11.63 5.49
N GLU A 86 1.98 11.94 5.46
CA GLU A 86 1.46 13.23 5.00
C GLU A 86 1.54 14.33 6.07
N THR A 87 1.73 13.96 7.34
CA THR A 87 1.79 14.91 8.47
C THR A 87 3.19 15.51 8.60
N LYS A 88 3.37 16.79 8.24
CA LYS A 88 4.68 17.47 8.28
C LYS A 88 5.41 17.27 9.62
N GLU A 89 4.71 17.46 10.73
CA GLU A 89 5.24 17.39 12.10
C GLU A 89 4.90 16.07 12.82
N SER A 90 4.96 14.93 12.13
CA SER A 90 4.76 13.63 12.78
C SER A 90 5.83 13.38 13.85
N TRP A 91 5.42 12.93 15.04
CA TRP A 91 6.33 12.50 16.11
C TRP A 91 7.22 11.32 15.70
N LEU A 92 6.83 10.57 14.67
CA LEU A 92 7.62 9.48 14.10
C LEU A 92 8.86 9.98 13.34
N SER A 93 8.94 11.28 13.01
CA SER A 93 10.07 11.88 12.29
C SER A 93 11.40 11.80 13.05
N LYS A 94 11.37 11.47 14.34
CA LYS A 94 12.57 11.17 15.14
C LYS A 94 13.21 9.81 14.80
N TYR A 95 12.52 8.94 14.08
CA TYR A 95 13.03 7.61 13.73
C TYR A 95 13.52 7.55 12.28
N ALA A 96 14.75 7.07 12.09
CA ALA A 96 15.39 6.99 10.77
C ALA A 96 14.61 6.12 9.75
N TRP A 97 14.02 5.01 10.21
CA TRP A 97 13.20 4.13 9.36
C TRP A 97 11.97 4.86 8.81
N PHE A 98 11.35 5.71 9.63
CA PHE A 98 10.17 6.46 9.24
C PHE A 98 10.51 7.58 8.27
N VAL A 99 11.59 8.32 8.52
CA VAL A 99 12.09 9.35 7.58
C VAL A 99 12.42 8.74 6.22
N THR A 100 13.04 7.56 6.21
CA THR A 100 13.35 6.83 4.99
C THR A 100 12.08 6.37 4.27
N GLY A 101 11.15 5.74 5.00
CA GLY A 101 9.86 5.30 4.46
C GLY A 101 9.05 6.46 3.89
N ARG A 102 9.02 7.62 4.56
CA ARG A 102 8.37 8.84 4.08
C ARG A 102 8.97 9.32 2.76
N LYS A 103 10.30 9.31 2.62
CA LYS A 103 10.96 9.70 1.37
C LYS A 103 10.65 8.72 0.23
N LEU A 104 10.65 7.42 0.51
CA LEU A 104 10.28 6.39 -0.46
C LEU A 104 8.81 6.52 -0.87
N HIS A 105 7.90 6.77 0.07
CA HIS A 105 6.50 7.10 -0.18
C HIS A 105 6.38 8.31 -1.11
N LEU A 106 7.12 9.39 -0.87
CA LEU A 106 7.10 10.56 -1.76
C LEU A 106 7.62 10.24 -3.17
N ILE A 107 8.66 9.41 -3.30
CA ILE A 107 9.15 8.94 -4.62
C ILE A 107 8.05 8.13 -5.32
N HIS A 108 7.43 7.20 -4.61
CA HIS A 108 6.30 6.42 -5.10
C HIS A 108 5.17 7.33 -5.62
N HIS A 109 4.84 8.38 -4.86
CA HIS A 109 3.83 9.37 -5.24
C HIS A 109 4.28 10.40 -6.29
N ARG A 110 5.58 10.51 -6.63
CA ARG A 110 6.06 11.41 -7.70
C ARG A 110 5.47 11.03 -9.05
N TYR A 111 5.19 9.74 -9.25
CA TYR A 111 4.56 9.19 -10.44
C TYR A 111 3.02 9.22 -10.34
N ARG A 112 2.44 10.14 -9.55
CA ARG A 112 1.00 10.41 -9.57
C ARG A 112 0.63 10.89 -10.98
N PRO A 113 -0.27 10.19 -11.68
CA PRO A 113 -0.66 10.59 -13.00
C PRO A 113 -1.52 11.86 -12.91
N SER A 114 -1.21 12.86 -13.71
CA SER A 114 -2.14 13.96 -14.00
C SER A 114 -3.39 13.48 -14.76
N SER A 115 -3.45 12.23 -15.24
CA SER A 115 -4.48 11.72 -16.15
C SER A 115 -4.93 10.26 -15.95
N GLY A 116 -4.49 9.56 -14.90
CA GLY A 116 -4.77 8.13 -14.70
C GLY A 116 -4.21 7.17 -15.78
N SER A 117 -3.20 7.58 -16.56
CA SER A 117 -2.70 6.76 -17.68
C SER A 117 -1.87 5.55 -17.23
N TYR A 118 -2.01 4.46 -17.99
CA TYR A 118 -1.25 3.20 -17.83
C TYR A 118 0.28 3.38 -17.84
N GLU A 119 0.75 4.42 -18.51
CA GLU A 119 2.18 4.75 -18.62
C GLU A 119 2.76 5.21 -17.27
N SER A 120 2.00 6.00 -16.52
CA SER A 120 2.37 6.46 -15.17
C SER A 120 2.47 5.30 -14.18
N PHE A 121 1.60 4.30 -14.35
CA PHE A 121 1.60 3.08 -13.55
C PHE A 121 2.88 2.27 -13.76
N ILE A 122 3.29 2.04 -15.02
CA ILE A 122 4.53 1.31 -15.34
C ILE A 122 5.77 2.10 -14.91
N ALA A 123 5.70 3.43 -14.96
CA ALA A 123 6.80 4.30 -14.56
C ALA A 123 6.99 4.39 -13.04
N SER A 124 6.01 3.96 -12.24
CA SER A 124 6.07 4.03 -10.78
C SER A 124 7.30 3.28 -10.24
N LYS A 125 7.88 3.85 -9.19
CA LYS A 125 9.06 3.32 -8.49
C LYS A 125 8.73 3.13 -7.02
N ASN A 126 9.48 2.23 -6.40
CA ASN A 126 9.33 1.82 -5.02
C ASN A 126 7.88 1.40 -4.74
N ASP A 127 7.39 0.34 -5.38
CA ASP A 127 6.02 -0.15 -5.25
C ASP A 127 5.78 -0.87 -3.91
N ALA A 128 6.83 -1.36 -3.27
CA ALA A 128 6.79 -2.12 -2.02
C ALA A 128 7.26 -1.31 -0.81
N PHE A 129 7.44 0.00 -0.94
CA PHE A 129 7.99 0.88 0.10
C PHE A 129 7.26 0.87 1.46
N GLY A 130 5.98 0.45 1.49
CA GLY A 130 5.19 0.32 2.71
C GLY A 130 5.47 -0.94 3.53
N GLY A 131 6.28 -1.87 3.01
CA GLY A 131 6.78 -3.00 3.79
C GLY A 131 7.98 -2.59 4.66
N PRO A 132 8.16 -3.17 5.87
CA PRO A 132 9.49 -3.18 6.53
C PRO A 132 10.53 -3.83 5.59
N ILE A 133 11.81 -3.89 5.96
CA ILE A 133 12.99 -4.46 5.24
C ILE A 133 12.72 -5.27 3.92
N THR A 134 11.76 -6.19 3.93
CA THR A 134 11.23 -6.91 2.76
C THR A 134 10.73 -6.04 1.60
N GLY A 135 10.24 -4.82 1.84
CA GLY A 135 9.75 -3.89 0.81
C GLY A 135 10.84 -3.53 -0.20
N ASN A 136 11.98 -3.06 0.29
CA ASN A 136 13.13 -2.73 -0.57
C ASN A 136 13.60 -3.94 -1.38
N ILE A 137 13.64 -5.13 -0.76
CA ILE A 137 14.03 -6.37 -1.45
C ILE A 137 13.07 -6.66 -2.60
N MET A 138 11.76 -6.54 -2.38
CA MET A 138 10.76 -6.77 -3.43
C MET A 138 10.88 -5.75 -4.57
N ASP A 139 11.20 -4.49 -4.25
CA ASP A 139 11.43 -3.46 -5.28
C ASP A 139 12.72 -3.69 -6.07
N HIS A 140 13.76 -4.21 -5.44
CA HIS A 140 14.97 -4.65 -6.14
C HIS A 140 14.69 -5.82 -7.07
N LEU A 141 14.00 -6.86 -6.58
CA LEU A 141 13.63 -8.04 -7.38
C LEU A 141 12.71 -7.69 -8.55
N ALA A 142 11.87 -6.67 -8.37
CA ALA A 142 10.95 -6.20 -9.41
C ALA A 142 11.56 -5.17 -10.38
N GLY A 143 12.78 -4.66 -10.14
CA GLY A 143 13.36 -3.59 -10.93
C GLY A 143 12.66 -2.23 -10.75
N THR A 144 11.90 -2.06 -9.68
CA THR A 144 11.12 -0.86 -9.35
C THR A 144 11.82 0.03 -8.33
N TYR A 145 12.94 -0.41 -7.75
CA TYR A 145 13.69 0.36 -6.75
C TYR A 145 14.27 1.67 -7.31
N GLU A 146 14.01 2.77 -6.61
CA GLU A 146 14.67 4.06 -6.78
C GLU A 146 15.25 4.50 -5.42
N PRO A 147 16.59 4.67 -5.31
CA PRO A 147 17.21 5.02 -4.04
C PRO A 147 16.84 6.44 -3.60
N VAL A 148 16.77 6.64 -2.29
CA VAL A 148 16.67 7.98 -1.70
C VAL A 148 18.00 8.70 -1.90
N LYS A 149 18.00 9.76 -2.72
CA LYS A 149 19.19 10.62 -2.88
C LYS A 149 19.45 11.39 -1.57
N PRO A 150 20.71 11.51 -1.12
CA PRO A 150 21.05 12.49 -0.09
C PRO A 150 20.71 13.89 -0.61
N LEU A 151 20.15 14.72 0.27
CA LEU A 151 19.94 16.14 0.00
C LEU A 151 21.29 16.86 -0.07
#